data_AF-A0A2J7QSZ9-F1
#
_entry.id   AF-A0A2J7QSZ9-F1
#
_cell.length_a   1.000
_cell.length_b   1.000
_cell.length_c   1.000
_cell.angle_alpha   90.00
_cell.angle_beta   90.00
_cell.angle_gamma   90.00
#
_symmetry.space_group_name_H-M   'P 1'
#
loop_
_entity.id
_entity.type
_entity.pdbx_description
1 polymer ?
#
loop_
_entity_poly.entity_id
_entity_poly.type
_entity_poly.pdbx_seq_one_letter_code
_entity_poly.pdbx_strand_id
1 'polypeptide(L)'
;MFELWNDHQQMMCVLIDKMLKTQIIECSAVANWIFSKEMSGEFTKLYLWEILHLTIRKMSKHVSRLGRELAEARERLRHAESDSDESEDGDGEGNNNSSKHGISGVGDDHEKPSEDMVDRMEERLEAAQADQKNLFLIIFQRFIMILSEHLVRCDTDGRDFNTHWYKWTIGRLQQVFLVHHEQVQKYSSTLETLLFTQDLDPHILEVFHQFTSLRA
;
A
#
# COMPACT_ATOMS: atom_id res chain seq x y z
N MET A 1 14.33 14.91 13.98
CA MET A 1 14.34 13.47 14.35
C MET A 1 15.60 12.81 13.84
N PHE A 2 15.87 12.86 12.53
CA PHE A 2 17.14 12.37 11.96
C PHE A 2 18.38 13.00 12.59
N GLU A 3 18.41 14.33 12.74
CA GLU A 3 19.54 15.03 13.39
C GLU A 3 19.89 14.51 14.81
N LEU A 4 18.92 13.94 15.52
CA LEU A 4 19.10 13.43 16.88
C LEU A 4 19.55 11.96 16.92
N TRP A 5 19.20 11.17 15.90
CA TRP A 5 19.34 9.71 15.90
C TRP A 5 20.10 9.16 14.69
N ASN A 6 20.81 10.01 13.92
CA ASN A 6 21.58 9.60 12.74
C ASN A 6 22.65 8.54 13.05
N ASP A 7 23.24 8.57 14.25
CA ASP A 7 24.23 7.60 14.73
C ASP A 7 23.61 6.27 15.17
N HIS A 8 22.27 6.18 15.27
CA HIS A 8 21.56 4.97 15.71
C HIS A 8 20.50 4.54 14.69
N GLN A 9 20.95 3.87 13.63
CA GLN A 9 20.10 3.41 12.52
C GLN A 9 18.91 2.54 12.94
N GLN A 10 19.10 1.60 13.87
CA GLN A 10 18.00 0.76 14.35
C GLN A 10 16.92 1.58 15.08
N MET A 11 17.31 2.60 15.86
CA MET A 11 16.36 3.51 16.51
C MET A 11 15.55 4.27 15.46
N MET A 12 16.19 4.75 14.38
CA MET A 12 15.50 5.38 13.25
C MET A 12 14.39 4.48 12.68
N CYS A 13 14.71 3.20 12.41
CA CYS A 13 13.73 2.24 11.91
C CYS A 13 12.53 2.07 12.86
N VAL A 14 12.78 1.92 14.17
CA VAL A 14 11.74 1.71 15.18
C VAL A 14 10.87 2.95 15.39
N LEU A 15 11.48 4.14 15.44
CA LEU A 15 10.76 5.40 15.61
C LEU A 15 9.85 5.67 14.42
N ILE A 16 10.34 5.48 13.19
CA ILE A 16 9.50 5.65 11.99
C ILE A 16 8.37 4.63 11.96
N ASP A 17 8.65 3.35 12.27
CA ASP A 17 7.62 2.33 12.40
C ASP A 17 6.53 2.72 13.40
N LYS A 18 6.93 3.28 14.55
CA LYS A 18 6.02 3.73 15.60
C LYS A 18 5.20 4.94 15.15
N MET A 19 5.83 5.96 14.57
CA MET A 19 5.15 7.17 14.09
C MET A 19 4.13 6.87 12.99
N LEU A 20 4.43 5.92 12.10
CA LEU A 20 3.48 5.44 11.10
C LEU A 20 2.30 4.69 11.75
N LYS A 21 2.56 3.84 12.77
CA LYS A 21 1.50 3.11 13.50
C LYS A 21 0.55 4.05 14.25
N THR A 22 1.08 5.13 14.82
CA THR A 22 0.32 6.12 15.58
C THR A 22 -0.18 7.27 14.71
N GLN A 23 -0.05 7.18 13.39
CA GLN A 23 -0.49 8.20 12.42
C GLN A 23 0.07 9.61 12.70
N ILE A 24 1.26 9.70 13.31
CA ILE A 24 1.97 10.97 13.49
C ILE A 24 2.53 11.44 12.13
N ILE A 25 2.93 10.50 11.28
CA ILE A 25 3.42 10.75 9.93
C ILE A 25 2.73 9.82 8.93
N GLU A 26 2.63 10.28 7.69
CA GLU A 26 2.09 9.52 6.57
C GLU A 26 3.19 8.74 5.82
N CYS A 27 2.79 7.70 5.08
CA CYS A 27 3.73 6.92 4.25
C CYS A 27 4.38 7.78 3.15
N SER A 28 3.62 8.71 2.57
CA SER A 28 4.08 9.69 1.57
C SER A 28 5.21 10.57 2.11
N ALA A 29 5.11 11.02 3.36
CA ALA A 29 6.12 11.83 4.03
C ALA A 29 7.43 11.06 4.22
N VAL A 30 7.35 9.78 4.62
CA VAL A 30 8.53 8.91 4.74
C VAL A 30 9.19 8.69 3.40
N ALA A 31 8.42 8.41 2.33
CA ALA A 31 8.96 8.27 0.99
C ALA A 31 9.70 9.54 0.55
N ASN A 32 9.08 10.71 0.68
CA ASN A 32 9.73 11.99 0.33
C ASN A 32 11.00 12.26 1.16
N TRP A 33 11.00 11.92 2.45
CA TRP A 33 12.17 12.10 3.32
C TRP A 33 13.36 11.23 2.88
N ILE A 34 13.14 9.96 2.50
CA ILE A 34 14.20 9.05 2.05
C ILE A 34 14.94 9.59 0.82
N PHE A 35 14.23 10.23 -0.11
CA PHE A 35 14.81 10.83 -1.32
C PHE A 35 15.18 12.31 -1.15
N SER A 36 15.16 12.83 0.08
CA SER A 36 15.51 14.23 0.35
C SER A 36 17.01 14.47 0.25
N LYS A 37 17.40 15.74 0.06
CA LYS A 37 18.82 16.14 0.05
C LYS A 37 19.53 15.81 1.37
N GLU A 38 18.82 15.88 2.50
CA GLU A 38 19.32 15.55 3.84
C GLU A 38 19.79 14.09 3.91
N MET A 39 19.10 13.17 3.22
CA MET A 39 19.43 11.73 3.21
C MET A 39 20.48 11.35 2.18
N SER A 40 20.98 12.27 1.36
CA SER A 40 21.91 11.95 0.26
C SER A 40 23.19 11.24 0.73
N GLY A 41 23.75 11.65 1.87
CA GLY A 41 24.93 11.00 2.48
C GLY A 41 24.65 9.60 3.06
N GLU A 42 23.39 9.30 3.34
CA GLU A 42 22.94 8.05 3.94
C GLU A 42 22.31 7.10 2.90
N PHE A 43 22.06 7.57 1.68
CA PHE A 43 21.22 6.92 0.67
C PHE A 43 21.65 5.48 0.32
N THR A 44 22.95 5.18 0.41
CA THR A 44 23.49 3.85 0.14
C THR A 44 23.48 2.92 1.36
N LYS A 45 23.07 3.39 2.54
CA LYS A 45 22.99 2.57 3.75
C LYS A 45 21.69 1.76 3.80
N LEU A 46 21.77 0.53 4.31
CA LEU A 46 20.67 -0.45 4.28
C LEU A 46 19.40 0.02 5.00
N TYR A 47 19.56 0.71 6.13
CA TYR A 47 18.44 1.07 7.00
C TYR A 47 17.38 1.95 6.31
N LEU A 48 17.77 2.85 5.38
CA LEU A 48 16.80 3.65 4.61
C LEU A 48 15.90 2.78 3.74
N TRP A 49 16.45 1.73 3.13
CA TRP A 49 15.70 0.80 2.30
C TRP A 49 14.84 -0.15 3.12
N GLU A 50 15.29 -0.52 4.33
CA GLU A 50 14.46 -1.22 5.30
C GLU A 50 13.24 -0.37 5.69
N ILE A 51 13.44 0.92 5.96
CA ILE A 51 12.36 1.87 6.27
C ILE A 51 11.40 2.00 5.08
N LEU A 52 11.91 2.16 3.85
CA LEU A 52 11.09 2.26 2.64
C LEU A 52 10.19 1.02 2.51
N HIS A 53 10.78 -0.17 2.55
CA HIS A 53 10.02 -1.41 2.38
C HIS A 53 9.08 -1.68 3.56
N LEU A 54 9.45 -1.31 4.78
CA LEU A 54 8.56 -1.37 5.94
C LEU A 54 7.35 -0.46 5.74
N THR A 55 7.56 0.73 5.22
CA THR A 55 6.49 1.71 4.92
C THR A 55 5.53 1.17 3.86
N ILE A 56 6.06 0.65 2.74
CA ILE A 56 5.23 0.03 1.69
C ILE A 56 4.44 -1.16 2.25
N ARG A 57 5.10 -2.07 2.99
CA ARG A 57 4.42 -3.25 3.59
C ARG A 57 3.29 -2.85 4.53
N LYS A 58 3.46 -1.78 5.32
CA LYS A 58 2.41 -1.27 6.19
C LYS A 58 1.20 -0.80 5.40
N MET A 59 1.44 0.01 4.37
CA MET A 59 0.36 0.52 3.52
C MET A 59 -0.39 -0.64 2.84
N SER A 60 0.36 -1.60 2.26
CA SER A 60 -0.23 -2.80 1.66
C SER A 60 -1.03 -3.65 2.64
N LYS A 61 -0.52 -3.81 3.87
CA LYS A 61 -1.24 -4.53 4.94
C LYS A 61 -2.48 -3.78 5.39
N HIS A 62 -2.46 -2.44 5.43
CA HIS A 62 -3.60 -1.62 5.78
C HIS A 62 -4.74 -1.78 4.76
N VAL A 63 -4.43 -1.62 3.47
CA VAL A 63 -5.37 -1.85 2.36
C VAL A 63 -5.93 -3.28 2.38
N SER A 64 -5.07 -4.28 2.51
CA SER A 64 -5.51 -5.68 2.53
C SER A 64 -6.43 -5.98 3.72
N ARG A 65 -6.16 -5.37 4.88
CA ARG A 65 -7.01 -5.53 6.06
C ARG A 65 -8.39 -4.90 5.84
N LEU A 66 -8.44 -3.66 5.35
CA LEU A 66 -9.72 -2.98 5.06
C LEU A 66 -10.53 -3.75 4.01
N GLY A 67 -9.86 -4.28 2.98
CA GLY A 67 -10.53 -5.08 1.94
C GLY A 67 -11.15 -6.36 2.49
N ARG A 68 -10.47 -7.03 3.43
CA ARG A 68 -11.02 -8.21 4.11
C ARG A 68 -12.18 -7.85 5.03
N GLU A 69 -12.04 -6.79 5.83
CA GLU A 69 -13.11 -6.31 6.72
C GLU A 69 -14.38 -5.95 5.93
N LEU A 70 -14.23 -5.28 4.77
CA LEU A 70 -15.36 -4.95 3.89
C LEU A 70 -16.01 -6.20 3.29
N ALA A 71 -15.21 -7.18 2.85
CA ALA A 71 -15.74 -8.44 2.30
C ALA A 71 -16.54 -9.22 3.36
N GLU A 72 -16.03 -9.29 4.59
CA GLU A 72 -16.74 -9.91 5.72
C GLU A 72 -18.04 -9.17 6.07
N ALA A 73 -18.05 -7.84 6.05
CA ALA A 73 -19.25 -7.04 6.31
C ALA A 73 -20.33 -7.25 5.23
N ARG A 74 -19.93 -7.27 3.95
CA ARG A 74 -20.84 -7.54 2.81
C ARG A 74 -21.47 -8.92 2.88
N GLU A 75 -20.71 -9.94 3.27
CA GLU A 75 -21.23 -11.30 3.39
C GLU A 75 -22.26 -11.42 4.53
N ARG A 76 -22.01 -10.76 5.66
CA ARG A 76 -22.96 -10.72 6.78
C ARG A 76 -24.26 -10.01 6.42
N LEU A 77 -24.19 -8.92 5.64
CA LEU A 77 -25.37 -8.21 5.15
C LEU A 77 -26.21 -9.11 4.24
N ARG A 78 -25.58 -9.80 3.28
CA ARG A 78 -26.25 -10.75 2.36
C ARG A 78 -26.94 -11.90 3.08
N HIS A 79 -26.30 -12.50 4.08
CA HIS A 79 -26.92 -13.55 4.88
C HIS A 79 -28.12 -13.04 5.69
N ALA A 80 -28.03 -11.82 6.24
CA ALA A 80 -29.12 -11.23 7.00
C ALA A 80 -30.36 -10.91 6.14
N GLU A 81 -30.18 -10.53 4.87
CA GLU A 81 -31.27 -10.32 3.90
C GLU A 81 -31.94 -11.63 3.49
N SER A 82 -31.14 -12.68 3.26
CA SER A 82 -31.65 -14.02 2.92
C SER A 82 -32.49 -14.62 4.04
N ASP A 83 -32.09 -14.45 5.30
CA ASP A 83 -32.85 -14.96 6.46
C ASP A 83 -34.15 -14.17 6.72
N SER A 84 -34.22 -12.90 6.32
CA SER A 84 -35.46 -12.12 6.39
C SER A 84 -36.48 -12.52 5.33
N ASP A 85 -36.04 -12.83 4.11
CA ASP A 85 -36.94 -13.21 3.01
C ASP A 85 -37.56 -14.61 3.21
N GLU A 86 -36.84 -15.56 3.82
CA GLU A 86 -37.40 -16.89 4.15
C GLU A 86 -38.46 -16.87 5.27
N SER A 87 -38.61 -15.74 5.97
CA SER A 87 -39.57 -15.57 7.07
C SER A 87 -40.96 -15.09 6.61
N GLU A 88 -41.12 -14.65 5.36
CA GLU A 88 -42.39 -14.07 4.87
C GLU A 88 -43.31 -15.09 4.13
N ASP A 89 -42.85 -16.31 3.83
CA ASP A 89 -43.63 -17.32 3.07
C ASP A 89 -44.30 -18.41 3.96
N GLY A 90 -44.66 -18.03 5.19
CA GLY A 90 -45.14 -18.93 6.24
C GLY A 90 -46.62 -18.80 6.65
N ASP A 91 -47.52 -18.23 5.84
CA ASP A 91 -48.97 -18.21 6.14
C ASP A 91 -49.71 -19.38 5.45
N GLY A 92 -49.49 -20.57 6.02
CA GLY A 92 -50.35 -21.75 5.86
C GLY A 92 -50.99 -22.10 7.20
N GLU A 93 -52.31 -21.93 7.30
CA GLU A 93 -53.16 -22.16 8.48
C GLU A 93 -52.79 -23.39 9.34
N GLY A 94 -52.64 -23.21 10.66
CA GLY A 94 -52.42 -24.33 11.59
C GLY A 94 -52.45 -23.96 13.07
N ASN A 95 -53.62 -24.15 13.68
CA ASN A 95 -53.99 -23.87 15.07
C ASN A 95 -53.20 -24.66 16.16
N ASN A 96 -53.18 -24.08 17.37
CA ASN A 96 -53.03 -24.66 18.73
C ASN A 96 -51.64 -24.92 19.40
N ASN A 97 -51.38 -24.10 20.43
CA ASN A 97 -50.90 -24.40 21.80
C ASN A 97 -49.88 -25.54 22.02
N SER A 98 -48.66 -25.19 22.44
CA SER A 98 -48.05 -25.74 23.66
C SER A 98 -46.80 -24.97 24.10
N SER A 99 -46.74 -24.69 25.40
CA SER A 99 -45.66 -24.01 26.09
C SER A 99 -44.28 -24.65 25.84
N LYS A 100 -43.27 -23.84 25.56
CA LYS A 100 -41.92 -24.12 26.04
C LYS A 100 -41.16 -22.83 26.34
N HIS A 101 -41.19 -22.50 27.63
CA HIS A 101 -40.19 -21.70 28.30
C HIS A 101 -38.79 -22.30 27.98
N GLY A 102 -37.94 -21.50 27.34
CA GLY A 102 -36.55 -21.82 27.05
C GLY A 102 -35.73 -20.53 27.11
N ILE A 103 -35.30 -20.18 28.32
CA ILE A 103 -34.34 -19.13 28.62
C ILE A 103 -32.99 -19.53 28.00
N SER A 104 -32.54 -18.79 26.98
CA SER A 104 -31.16 -18.75 26.46
C SER A 104 -31.11 -17.76 25.29
N GLY A 105 -30.29 -16.71 25.21
CA GLY A 105 -29.29 -16.12 26.08
C GLY A 105 -29.20 -14.64 25.66
N VAL A 106 -29.09 -13.71 26.60
CA VAL A 106 -27.83 -13.00 26.85
C VAL A 106 -27.10 -12.63 25.56
N GLY A 107 -27.37 -11.41 25.09
CA GLY A 107 -26.41 -10.52 24.44
C GLY A 107 -25.63 -11.10 23.27
N ASP A 108 -26.19 -10.99 22.08
CA ASP A 108 -25.35 -10.71 20.91
C ASP A 108 -25.93 -9.47 20.22
N ASP A 109 -25.62 -8.32 20.81
CA ASP A 109 -25.75 -7.00 20.19
C ASP A 109 -24.64 -6.87 19.12
N HIS A 110 -24.52 -7.88 18.25
CA HIS A 110 -23.80 -7.75 17.01
C HIS A 110 -24.68 -6.93 16.08
N GLU A 111 -24.58 -5.61 16.27
CA GLU A 111 -25.07 -4.55 15.39
C GLU A 111 -24.98 -5.05 13.94
N LYS A 112 -26.14 -5.42 13.35
CA LYS A 112 -26.21 -5.85 11.95
C LYS A 112 -25.50 -4.76 11.14
N PRO A 113 -24.50 -5.08 10.29
CA PRO A 113 -23.86 -4.06 9.49
C PRO A 113 -24.93 -3.38 8.65
N SER A 114 -25.25 -2.12 8.97
CA SER A 114 -26.18 -1.34 8.16
C SER A 114 -25.56 -1.14 6.78
N GLU A 115 -26.40 -0.96 5.75
CA GLU A 115 -25.96 -0.56 4.41
C GLU A 115 -25.03 0.66 4.49
N ASP A 116 -25.43 1.70 5.24
CA ASP A 116 -24.61 2.87 5.59
C ASP A 116 -23.21 2.54 6.18
N MET A 117 -23.08 1.46 6.95
CA MET A 117 -21.78 1.06 7.52
C MET A 117 -20.88 0.42 6.45
N VAL A 118 -21.47 -0.39 5.56
CA VAL A 118 -20.76 -1.01 4.43
C VAL A 118 -20.27 0.07 3.47
N ASP A 119 -21.10 1.07 3.16
CA ASP A 119 -20.73 2.21 2.31
C ASP A 119 -19.54 2.99 2.88
N ARG A 120 -19.59 3.32 4.19
CA ARG A 120 -18.45 3.98 4.86
C ARG A 120 -17.18 3.13 4.86
N MET A 121 -17.30 1.81 4.92
CA MET A 121 -16.15 0.90 4.85
C MET A 121 -15.57 0.85 3.43
N GLU A 122 -16.41 0.93 2.41
CA GLU A 122 -16.02 1.02 1.00
C GLU A 122 -15.28 2.33 0.73
N GLU A 123 -15.82 3.48 1.13
CA GLU A 123 -15.15 4.79 1.00
C GLU A 123 -13.76 4.79 1.66
N ARG A 124 -13.64 4.18 2.85
CA ARG A 124 -12.36 4.05 3.55
C ARG A 124 -11.37 3.15 2.81
N LEU A 125 -11.85 2.07 2.18
CA LEU A 125 -11.01 1.20 1.38
C LEU A 125 -10.52 1.92 0.12
N GLU A 126 -11.38 2.64 -0.57
CA GLU A 126 -11.04 3.42 -1.76
C GLU A 126 -9.99 4.49 -1.44
N ALA A 127 -10.18 5.23 -0.34
CA ALA A 127 -9.20 6.21 0.14
C ALA A 127 -7.84 5.55 0.41
N ALA A 128 -7.82 4.41 1.11
CA ALA A 128 -6.58 3.69 1.40
C ALA A 128 -5.89 3.14 0.13
N GLN A 129 -6.67 2.68 -0.86
CA GLN A 129 -6.16 2.25 -2.16
C GLN A 129 -5.57 3.42 -2.96
N ALA A 130 -6.21 4.59 -2.91
CA ALA A 130 -5.69 5.81 -3.52
C ALA A 130 -4.36 6.22 -2.86
N ASP A 131 -4.28 6.19 -1.54
CA ASP A 131 -3.04 6.46 -0.81
C ASP A 131 -1.92 5.47 -1.14
N GLN A 132 -2.26 4.18 -1.26
CA GLN A 132 -1.28 3.17 -1.68
C GLN A 132 -0.78 3.43 -3.11
N LYS A 133 -1.68 3.72 -4.04
CA LYS A 133 -1.32 4.07 -5.42
C LYS A 133 -0.42 5.29 -5.45
N ASN A 134 -0.79 6.36 -4.73
CA ASN A 134 -0.01 7.59 -4.63
C ASN A 134 1.36 7.35 -4.01
N LEU A 135 1.47 6.49 -2.99
CA LEU A 135 2.76 6.10 -2.42
C LEU A 135 3.69 5.49 -3.46
N PHE A 136 3.21 4.55 -4.27
CA PHE A 136 4.01 3.97 -5.36
C PHE A 136 4.39 5.02 -6.40
N LEU A 137 3.46 5.87 -6.82
CA LEU A 137 3.74 6.95 -7.77
C LEU A 137 4.85 7.88 -7.25
N ILE A 138 4.79 8.31 -6.00
CA ILE A 138 5.83 9.15 -5.37
C ILE A 138 7.18 8.42 -5.39
N ILE A 139 7.22 7.16 -4.98
CA ILE A 139 8.47 6.38 -4.92
C ILE A 139 9.10 6.28 -6.31
N PHE A 140 8.33 5.87 -7.32
CA PHE A 140 8.83 5.71 -8.68
C PHE A 140 9.22 7.04 -9.31
N GLN A 141 8.43 8.09 -9.11
CA GLN A 141 8.78 9.43 -9.57
C GLN A 141 10.08 9.93 -8.95
N ARG A 142 10.31 9.70 -7.65
CA ARG A 142 11.55 10.08 -6.98
C ARG A 142 12.75 9.29 -7.51
N PHE A 143 12.62 7.99 -7.75
CA PHE A 143 13.65 7.19 -8.40
C PHE A 143 14.00 7.71 -9.79
N ILE A 144 12.99 7.93 -10.64
CA ILE A 144 13.15 8.46 -12.00
C ILE A 144 13.91 9.79 -11.92
N MET A 145 13.45 10.71 -11.07
CA MET A 145 14.05 12.04 -10.95
C MET A 145 15.55 11.97 -10.61
N ILE A 146 15.95 11.20 -9.59
CA ILE A 146 17.37 11.14 -9.18
C ILE A 146 18.24 10.36 -10.18
N LEU A 147 17.69 9.32 -10.82
CA LEU A 147 18.41 8.55 -11.83
C LEU A 147 18.62 9.38 -13.10
N SER A 148 17.58 10.07 -13.57
CA SER A 148 17.67 10.99 -14.70
C SER A 148 18.63 12.15 -14.41
N GLU A 149 18.59 12.75 -13.22
CA GLU A 149 19.55 13.79 -12.81
C GLU A 149 21.00 13.28 -12.90
N HIS A 150 21.27 12.07 -12.40
CA HIS A 150 22.59 11.46 -12.46
C HIS A 150 23.04 11.17 -13.90
N LEU A 151 22.15 10.61 -14.73
CA LEU A 151 22.45 10.29 -16.13
C LEU A 151 22.78 11.56 -16.93
N VAL A 152 21.94 12.60 -16.83
CA VAL A 152 22.14 13.90 -17.48
C VAL A 152 23.44 14.55 -17.02
N ARG A 153 23.75 14.47 -15.71
CA ARG A 153 25.01 15.02 -15.17
C ARG A 153 26.23 14.28 -15.69
N CYS A 154 26.19 12.96 -15.80
CA CYS A 154 27.30 12.18 -16.32
C CYS A 154 27.53 12.46 -17.81
N ASP A 155 26.46 12.57 -18.59
CA ASP A 155 26.53 12.96 -20.01
C ASP A 155 27.13 14.37 -20.18
N THR A 156 26.64 15.35 -19.42
CA THR A 156 27.15 16.73 -19.43
C THR A 156 28.63 16.81 -19.05
N ASP A 157 29.04 16.05 -18.05
CA ASP A 157 30.43 16.04 -17.56
C ASP A 157 31.35 15.14 -18.42
N GLY A 158 30.83 14.43 -19.42
CA GLY A 158 31.58 13.48 -20.25
C GLY A 158 32.14 12.29 -19.46
N ARG A 159 31.44 11.85 -18.40
CA ARG A 159 31.87 10.77 -17.51
C ARG A 159 30.97 9.55 -17.65
N ASP A 160 31.52 8.37 -17.34
CA ASP A 160 30.74 7.14 -17.28
C ASP A 160 29.67 7.23 -16.18
N PHE A 161 28.42 6.98 -16.56
CA PHE A 161 27.29 6.97 -15.63
C PHE A 161 27.29 5.74 -14.72
N ASN A 162 27.99 4.67 -15.09
CA ASN A 162 27.95 3.35 -14.45
C ASN A 162 28.73 3.28 -13.11
N THR A 163 28.48 4.26 -12.25
CA THR A 163 29.07 4.42 -10.93
C THR A 163 28.51 3.42 -9.92
N HIS A 164 29.19 3.28 -8.78
CA HIS A 164 28.68 2.49 -7.65
C HIS A 164 27.30 2.98 -7.18
N TRP A 165 27.13 4.31 -7.08
CA TRP A 165 25.85 4.91 -6.70
C TRP A 165 24.75 4.56 -7.69
N TYR A 166 25.02 4.64 -9.00
CA TYR A 166 24.04 4.30 -10.03
C TYR A 166 23.60 2.83 -9.94
N LYS A 167 24.57 1.90 -9.89
CA LYS A 167 24.31 0.45 -9.76
C LYS A 167 23.48 0.14 -8.51
N TRP A 168 23.79 0.82 -7.41
CA TRP A 168 23.02 0.69 -6.17
C TRP A 168 21.59 1.19 -6.35
N THR A 169 21.41 2.42 -6.84
CA THR A 169 20.09 3.06 -6.98
C THR A 169 19.19 2.33 -7.96
N ILE A 170 19.71 1.93 -9.13
CA ILE A 170 18.94 1.16 -10.12
C ILE A 170 18.57 -0.23 -9.57
N GLY A 171 19.46 -0.86 -8.80
CA GLY A 171 19.17 -2.12 -8.11
C GLY A 171 18.08 -1.97 -7.04
N ARG A 172 18.00 -0.81 -6.37
CA ARG A 172 16.91 -0.51 -5.41
C ARG A 172 15.58 -0.26 -6.10
N LEU A 173 15.58 0.37 -7.27
CA LEU A 173 14.39 0.48 -8.10
C LEU A 173 13.87 -0.92 -8.51
N GLN A 174 14.76 -1.77 -9.04
CA GLN A 174 14.46 -3.17 -9.35
C GLN A 174 13.90 -3.92 -8.13
N GLN A 175 14.50 -3.74 -6.96
CA GLN A 175 14.04 -4.38 -5.73
C GLN A 175 12.60 -3.99 -5.37
N VAL A 176 12.20 -2.72 -5.56
CA VAL A 176 10.81 -2.30 -5.29
C VAL A 176 9.83 -3.03 -6.22
N PHE A 177 10.15 -3.16 -7.50
CA PHE A 177 9.36 -3.94 -8.46
C PHE A 177 9.21 -5.40 -8.04
N LEU A 178 10.33 -6.05 -7.68
CA LEU A 178 10.35 -7.48 -7.37
C LEU A 178 9.66 -7.80 -6.03
N VAL A 179 9.94 -7.03 -4.98
CA VAL A 179 9.41 -7.32 -3.63
C VAL A 179 7.92 -7.02 -3.52
N HIS A 180 7.41 -6.02 -4.25
CA HIS A 180 6.01 -5.58 -4.17
C HIS A 180 5.25 -5.82 -5.48
N HIS A 181 5.65 -6.85 -6.23
CA HIS A 181 5.16 -7.10 -7.59
C HIS A 181 3.63 -7.17 -7.68
N GLU A 182 2.96 -7.80 -6.71
CA GLU A 182 1.51 -7.95 -6.69
C GLU A 182 0.80 -6.59 -6.66
N GLN A 183 1.31 -5.64 -5.86
CA GLN A 183 0.70 -4.32 -5.73
C GLN A 183 1.08 -3.44 -6.91
N VAL A 184 2.34 -3.47 -7.34
CA VAL A 184 2.82 -2.68 -8.49
C VAL A 184 2.09 -3.07 -9.77
N GLN A 185 1.79 -4.36 -9.97
CA GLN A 185 1.05 -4.85 -11.14
C GLN A 185 -0.35 -4.25 -11.25
N LYS A 186 -1.05 -4.06 -10.13
CA LYS A 186 -2.38 -3.41 -10.12
C LYS A 186 -2.34 -2.00 -10.69
N TYR A 187 -1.19 -1.33 -10.59
CA TYR A 187 -1.00 0.04 -11.05
C TYR A 187 -0.16 0.16 -12.33
N SER A 188 0.21 -0.97 -12.96
CA SER A 188 1.14 -1.02 -14.09
C SER A 188 0.74 -0.09 -15.23
N SER A 189 -0.53 -0.10 -15.63
CA SER A 189 -1.04 0.77 -16.70
C SER A 189 -0.91 2.26 -16.35
N THR A 190 -1.17 2.65 -15.10
CA THR A 190 -0.95 4.04 -14.67
C THR A 190 0.54 4.39 -14.66
N LEU A 191 1.39 3.48 -14.20
CA LEU A 191 2.85 3.68 -14.17
C LEU A 191 3.41 3.87 -15.58
N GLU A 192 3.01 3.04 -16.53
CA GLU A 192 3.39 3.14 -17.95
C GLU A 192 2.92 4.46 -18.57
N THR A 193 1.68 4.87 -18.29
CA THR A 193 1.10 6.09 -18.87
C THR A 193 1.70 7.37 -18.30
N LEU A 194 2.03 7.40 -17.00
CA LEU A 194 2.39 8.64 -16.30
C LEU A 194 3.88 8.79 -15.98
N LEU A 195 4.61 7.69 -15.78
CA LEU A 195 5.98 7.72 -15.24
C LEU A 195 6.99 7.05 -16.17
N PHE A 196 6.68 5.86 -16.67
CA PHE A 196 7.55 5.05 -17.52
C PHE A 196 7.14 5.17 -18.98
N THR A 197 7.10 6.41 -19.47
CA THR A 197 6.75 6.72 -20.86
C THR A 197 7.94 6.51 -21.80
N GLN A 198 7.68 6.53 -23.12
CA GLN A 198 8.71 6.32 -24.14
C GLN A 198 9.80 7.41 -24.16
N ASP A 199 9.52 8.57 -23.56
CA ASP A 199 10.48 9.69 -23.46
C ASP A 199 11.44 9.53 -22.27
N LEU A 200 11.22 8.54 -21.39
CA LEU A 200 12.11 8.25 -20.28
C LEU A 200 13.42 7.63 -20.77
N ASP A 201 14.52 7.94 -20.09
CA ASP A 201 15.83 7.35 -20.40
C ASP A 201 15.76 5.82 -20.51
N PRO A 202 16.29 5.23 -21.60
CA PRO A 202 16.20 3.79 -21.86
C PRO A 202 16.69 2.91 -20.71
N HIS A 203 17.72 3.32 -19.97
CA HIS A 203 18.27 2.51 -18.88
C HIS A 203 17.31 2.39 -17.69
N ILE A 204 16.51 3.44 -17.43
CA ILE A 204 15.50 3.43 -16.38
C ILE A 204 14.26 2.67 -16.88
N LEU A 205 13.84 2.95 -18.12
CA LEU A 205 12.68 2.32 -18.74
C LEU A 205 12.85 0.80 -18.87
N GLU A 206 14.07 0.33 -19.15
CA GLU A 206 14.38 -1.10 -19.26
C GLU A 206 14.03 -1.86 -17.97
N VAL A 207 14.24 -1.28 -16.79
CA VAL A 207 13.87 -1.91 -15.51
C VAL A 207 12.36 -2.19 -15.43
N PHE A 208 11.55 -1.25 -15.92
CA PHE A 208 10.10 -1.43 -15.96
C PHE A 208 9.69 -2.49 -17.00
N HIS A 209 10.31 -2.50 -18.18
CA HIS A 209 10.06 -3.53 -19.19
C HIS A 209 10.48 -4.94 -18.73
N GLN A 210 11.63 -5.06 -18.05
CA GLN A 210 12.05 -6.31 -17.42
C GLN A 210 10.99 -6.80 -16.43
N PHE A 211 10.46 -5.91 -15.59
CA PHE A 211 9.38 -6.25 -14.67
C PHE A 211 8.09 -6.72 -15.38
N THR A 212 7.63 -6.01 -16.41
CA THR A 212 6.41 -6.39 -17.14
C THR A 212 6.57 -7.72 -17.89
N SER A 213 7.77 -8.00 -18.41
CA SER A 213 8.08 -9.26 -19.09
C SER A 213 8.06 -10.51 -18.20
N LEU A 214 8.17 -10.37 -16.87
CA LEU A 214 8.05 -11.52 -15.95
C LEU A 214 6.66 -12.19 -15.99
N ARG A 215 5.68 -11.58 -16.67
CA ARG A 215 4.32 -12.09 -16.82
C ARG A 215 3.83 -12.13 -18.27
N ALA A 216 4.69 -11.80 -19.23
CA ALA A 216 4.38 -11.89 -20.66
C ALA A 216 4.45 -13.33 -21.18
#